data_AF-A0A4S4KFV4-F1
#
_entry.id   AF-A0A4S4KFV4-F1
#
_cell.length_a   1.000
_cell.length_b   1.000
_cell.length_c   1.000
_cell.angle_alpha   90.00
_cell.angle_beta   90.00
_cell.angle_gamma   90.00
#
_symmetry.space_group_name_H-M   'P 1'
#
loop_
_entity.id
_entity.type
_entity.pdbx_description
1 polymer ?
#
loop_
_entity_poly.entity_id
_entity_poly.type
_entity_poly.pdbx_seq_one_letter_code
_entity_poly.pdbx_strand_id
1 'polypeptide(L)' 'MLLIIAGAASLALMFCVVWGMLLRKASLPPGPRGLPLIGNLFDLPSDYDWIHWGTFKEKYGM' A
#
# COMPACT_ATOMS: atom_id res chain seq x y z
N MET A 1 5.51 -32.25 -24.92
CA MET A 1 6.30 -31.00 -25.05
C MET A 1 5.40 -29.77 -25.18
N LEU A 2 4.52 -29.70 -26.19
CA LEU A 2 3.60 -28.54 -26.39
C LEU A 2 2.68 -28.25 -25.19
N LEU A 3 2.10 -29.28 -24.56
CA LEU A 3 1.23 -29.11 -23.38
C LEU A 3 1.98 -28.57 -22.16
N ILE A 4 3.25 -28.97 -21.99
CA ILE A 4 4.09 -28.50 -20.87
C ILE A 4 4.46 -27.02 -21.08
N ILE A 5 4.80 -26.64 -22.32
CA ILE A 5 5.10 -25.26 -22.68
C ILE A 5 3.87 -24.37 -22.50
N ALA A 6 2.71 -24.84 -22.95
CA ALA A 6 1.45 -24.12 -22.77
C ALA A 6 1.11 -23.93 -21.28
N GLY A 7 1.24 -24.98 -20.46
CA GLY A 7 1.01 -24.90 -19.02
C GLY A 7 1.94 -23.93 -18.31
N ALA A 8 3.24 -23.96 -18.64
CA ALA A 8 4.22 -23.04 -18.07
C ALA A 8 3.94 -21.57 -18.47
N ALA A 9 3.55 -21.33 -19.73
CA ALA A 9 3.20 -19.99 -20.21
C ALA A 9 1.95 -19.43 -19.49
N SER A 10 0.92 -20.28 -19.28
CA SER A 10 -0.28 -19.91 -18.52
C SER A 10 0.05 -19.52 -17.07
N LEU A 11 0.92 -20.29 -16.41
CA LEU A 11 1.35 -20.01 -15.04
C LEU A 11 2.17 -18.73 -14.94
N ALA A 12 3.09 -18.50 -15.88
CA ALA A 12 3.88 -17.28 -15.93
C ALA A 12 2.99 -16.05 -16.16
N LEU A 13 2.02 -16.13 -17.07
CA LEU A 13 1.05 -15.06 -17.32
C LEU A 13 0.22 -14.78 -16.08
N MET A 14 -0.32 -15.81 -15.44
CA MET A 14 -1.10 -15.68 -14.20
C MET A 14 -0.27 -15.00 -13.11
N PHE A 15 0.98 -15.42 -12.92
CA PHE A 15 1.89 -14.81 -11.96
C PHE A 15 2.12 -13.33 -12.26
N CYS A 16 2.43 -12.96 -13.51
CA CYS A 16 2.62 -11.56 -13.90
C CYS A 16 1.38 -10.70 -13.66
N VAL A 17 0.19 -11.22 -13.93
CA VAL A 17 -1.07 -10.51 -13.71
C VAL A 17 -1.33 -10.30 -12.23
N VAL A 18 -1.22 -11.36 -11.41
CA VAL A 18 -1.42 -11.27 -9.96
C VAL A 18 -0.39 -10.33 -9.34
N TRP A 19 0.89 -10.45 -9.72
CA TRP A 19 1.95 -9.59 -9.26
C TRP A 19 1.69 -8.12 -9.62
N GLY A 20 1.30 -7.85 -10.86
CA GLY A 20 0.93 -6.51 -11.32
C GLY A 20 -0.26 -5.93 -10.55
N MET A 21 -1.28 -6.75 -10.24
CA MET A 21 -2.43 -6.34 -9.42
C MET A 21 -2.02 -6.02 -7.98
N LEU A 22 -1.16 -6.85 -7.37
CA LEU A 22 -0.67 -6.63 -6.00
C LEU A 22 0.23 -5.40 -5.91
N LEU A 23 0.99 -5.11 -6.97
CA LEU A 23 1.83 -3.91 -7.05
C LEU A 23 1.07 -2.64 -7.44
N ARG A 24 -0.22 -2.72 -7.80
CA ARG A 24 -1.02 -1.51 -8.02
C ARG A 24 -1.16 -0.77 -6.69
N LYS A 25 -0.31 0.25 -6.53
CA LYS A 25 -0.43 1.21 -5.45
C LYS A 25 -1.72 1.99 -5.66
N ALA A 26 -2.67 1.87 -4.73
CA ALA A 26 -3.82 2.75 -4.71
C ALA A 26 -3.34 4.21 -4.57
N SER A 27 -4.01 5.14 -5.24
CA SER A 27 -3.86 6.57 -5.00
C SER A 27 -4.46 6.91 -3.65
N LEU A 28 -3.76 6.50 -2.59
CA LEU A 28 -4.06 6.89 -1.24
C LEU A 28 -3.56 8.33 -1.03
N PRO A 29 -4.31 9.15 -0.29
CA PRO A 29 -3.83 10.44 0.17
C PRO A 29 -2.45 10.30 0.83
N PRO A 30 -1.57 11.31 0.70
CA PRO A 30 -0.26 11.27 1.33
C PRO A 30 -0.43 11.20 2.85
N GLY A 31 0.13 10.19 3.52
CA GLY A 31 0.14 10.14 4.99
C GLY A 31 1.14 11.13 5.61
N PRO A 32 1.22 11.18 6.95
CA PRO A 32 2.27 11.94 7.62
C PRO A 32 3.65 11.45 7.21
N ARG A 33 4.57 12.39 7.08
CA ARG A 33 5.95 12.08 6.72
C ARG A 33 6.64 11.46 7.93
N GLY A 34 7.01 10.18 7.80
CA GLY A 34 7.86 9.52 8.78
C GLY A 34 9.33 9.93 8.65
N LEU A 35 10.05 9.93 9.78
CA LEU A 35 11.50 10.07 9.81
C LEU A 35 12.18 8.79 9.30
N PRO A 36 13.41 8.89 8.74
CA PRO A 36 14.21 7.70 8.45
C PRO A 36 14.38 6.86 9.74
N LEU A 37 14.18 5.54 9.65
CA LEU A 37 14.28 4.54 10.73
C LEU A 37 13.14 4.52 11.76
N ILE A 38 12.62 5.67 12.19
CA ILE A 38 11.63 5.76 13.28
C ILE A 38 10.19 5.90 12.76
N GLY A 39 10.03 6.34 11.51
CA GLY A 39 8.71 6.60 10.93
C GLY A 39 8.01 7.75 11.64
N ASN A 40 6.70 7.62 11.84
CA ASN A 40 5.80 8.67 12.28
C ASN A 40 5.57 8.62 13.80
N LEU A 41 6.48 8.01 14.56
CA LEU A 41 6.25 7.70 15.98
C LEU A 41 5.94 8.93 16.83
N PHE A 42 6.51 10.08 16.48
CA PHE A 42 6.28 11.37 17.15
C PHE A 42 4.94 12.01 16.79
N ASP A 43 4.24 11.48 15.78
CA ASP A 43 2.91 11.91 15.37
C ASP A 43 1.81 11.05 16.02
N LEU A 44 2.16 10.19 16.99
CA LEU A 44 1.18 9.41 17.73
C LEU A 44 0.44 10.31 18.74
N PRO A 45 -0.91 10.24 18.80
CA PRO A 45 -1.67 10.95 19.81
C PRO A 45 -1.36 10.46 21.23
N SER A 46 -1.25 11.40 22.18
CA SER A 46 -1.10 11.12 23.61
C SER A 46 -2.43 10.99 24.35
N ASP A 47 -3.50 11.56 23.79
CA ASP A 47 -4.79 11.75 24.47
C ASP A 47 -5.95 11.22 23.62
N TYR A 48 -6.65 12.11 22.92
CA TYR A 48 -7.87 11.79 22.19
C TYR A 48 -7.58 11.42 20.73
N ASP A 49 -7.27 10.15 20.49
CA ASP A 49 -6.93 9.59 19.18
C ASP A 49 -7.93 9.96 18.08
N TRP A 50 -9.23 9.92 18.37
CA TRP A 50 -10.26 10.23 17.37
C TRP A 50 -10.25 11.69 16.91
N ILE A 51 -9.85 12.61 17.77
CA ILE A 51 -9.69 14.03 17.41
C ILE A 51 -8.46 14.17 16.53
N HIS A 52 -7.33 13.57 16.96
CA HIS A 52 -6.08 13.62 16.23
C HIS A 52 -6.24 13.06 14.79
N TRP A 53 -6.76 11.84 14.65
CA TRP A 53 -7.00 11.22 13.35
C TRP A 53 -8.12 11.91 12.55
N GLY A 54 -9.07 12.57 13.21
CA GLY A 54 -10.09 13.39 12.56
C GLY A 54 -9.51 14.55 11.74
N THR A 55 -8.37 15.12 12.17
CA THR A 55 -7.70 16.23 11.45
C THR A 55 -7.01 15.78 10.15
N PHE A 56 -6.76 14.48 9.98
CA PHE A 56 -6.01 13.96 8.83
C PHE A 56 -6.77 14.10 7.52
N LYS A 57 -8.10 14.11 7.59
CA LYS A 57 -8.97 14.39 6.45
C LYS A 57 -8.67 15.74 5.83
N GLU A 58 -8.54 16.79 6.65
CA GLU A 58 -8.20 18.14 6.18
C GLU A 58 -6.74 18.24 5.72
N LYS A 59 -5.81 17.65 6.49
CA LYS A 59 -4.37 17.80 6.24
C LYS A 59 -3.87 16.99 5.03
N TYR A 60 -4.50 15.84 4.78
CA TYR A 60 -4.02 14.85 3.81
C TYR A 60 -5.06 14.46 2.76
N GLY A 61 -6.34 14.77 2.96
CA GLY A 61 -7.42 14.36 2.05
C GLY A 61 -7.90 12.92 2.28
N MET A 62 -7.78 12.42 3.52
CA MET A 62 -8.28 11.10 3.96
C MET A 62 -9.80 11.04 4.12
#